data_AF-A0A3P8K875-F1
#
_entry.id   AF-A0A3P8K875-F1
#
_cell.length_a   1.000
_cell.length_b   1.000
_cell.length_c   1.000
_cell.angle_alpha   90.00
_cell.angle_beta   90.00
_cell.angle_gamma   90.00
#
_symmetry.space_group_name_H-M   'P 1'
#
loop_
_entity.id
_entity.type
_entity.pdbx_description
1 polymer ?
#
loop_
_entity_poly.entity_id
_entity_poly.type
_entity_poly.pdbx_seq_one_letter_code
_entity_poly.pdbx_strand_id
1 'polypeptide(L)' 'MQNNVTIMARQANSQPLPFAASIFDPSGKEIGVVGQGSMMFISDASVQHATVKWSGGQCTVELGKAKSKERVCR' A
#
# COMPACT_ATOMS: atom_id res chain seq x y z
N MET A 1 -3.54 3.90 19.62
CA MET A 1 -2.28 3.20 19.35
C MET A 1 -2.06 3.28 17.85
N GLN A 2 -1.07 4.04 17.38
CA GLN A 2 -0.71 4.04 15.95
C GLN A 2 -0.10 2.68 15.59
N ASN A 3 -0.68 1.99 14.60
CA ASN A 3 -0.22 0.68 14.15
C ASN A 3 0.44 0.83 12.78
N ASN A 4 1.67 1.34 12.79
CA ASN A 4 2.38 1.69 11.57
C ASN A 4 3.04 0.46 10.97
N VAL A 5 2.90 0.26 9.66
CA VAL A 5 3.62 -0.79 8.94
C VAL A 5 4.23 -0.21 7.68
N THR A 6 5.42 -0.73 7.37
CA THR A 6 6.11 -0.45 6.13
C THR A 6 6.19 -1.74 5.34
N ILE A 7 5.61 -1.76 4.13
CA ILE A 7 5.61 -2.93 3.25
C ILE A 7 6.13 -2.55 1.87
N MET A 8 6.84 -3.47 1.21
CA MET A 8 7.20 -3.29 -0.20
C MET A 8 6.14 -3.96 -1.07
N ALA A 9 5.61 -3.27 -2.06
CA ALA A 9 4.66 -3.84 -3.00
C ALA A 9 4.92 -3.40 -4.44
N ARG A 10 4.57 -4.24 -5.41
CA ARG A 10 4.65 -3.94 -6.85
C ARG A 10 3.31 -4.13 -7.52
N GLN A 11 3.11 -3.48 -8.66
CA GLN A 11 1.95 -3.72 -9.52
C GLN A 11 1.95 -5.17 -10.03
N ALA A 12 0.78 -5.70 -10.40
CA ALA A 12 0.62 -7.07 -10.90
C ALA A 12 1.48 -7.40 -12.12
N ASN A 13 1.84 -6.40 -12.92
CA ASN A 13 2.75 -6.48 -14.07
C ASN A 13 4.24 -6.34 -13.69
N SER A 14 4.59 -6.49 -12.41
CA SER A 14 5.94 -6.30 -11.86
C SER A 14 6.50 -4.88 -11.94
N GLN A 15 5.73 -3.89 -12.41
CA GLN A 15 6.13 -2.49 -12.39
C GLN A 15 6.10 -1.94 -10.95
N PRO A 16 6.96 -0.95 -10.64
CA PRO A 16 6.98 -0.32 -9.33
C PRO A 16 5.66 0.42 -9.06
N LEU A 17 5.23 0.44 -7.80
CA LEU A 17 4.22 1.41 -7.37
C LEU A 17 4.76 2.83 -7.53
N PRO A 18 3.96 3.77 -8.08
CA PRO A 18 4.39 5.15 -8.26
C PRO A 18 4.70 5.85 -6.94
N PHE A 19 5.77 6.65 -6.95
CA PHE A 19 6.10 7.53 -5.83
C PHE A 19 4.96 8.54 -5.59
N ALA A 20 4.72 8.85 -4.31
CA ALA A 20 3.64 9.71 -3.85
C ALA A 20 2.22 9.23 -4.19
N ALA A 21 2.03 7.94 -4.50
CA ALA A 21 0.69 7.36 -4.57
C ALA A 21 0.05 7.30 -3.17
N SER A 22 -1.19 7.75 -3.05
CA SER A 22 -1.93 7.74 -1.78
C SER A 22 -2.49 6.36 -1.49
N ILE A 23 -2.50 5.99 -0.21
CA ILE A 23 -2.97 4.69 0.28
C ILE A 23 -4.24 4.94 1.10
N PHE A 24 -5.32 4.28 0.74
CA PHE A 24 -6.63 4.43 1.36
C PHE A 24 -7.07 3.13 2.03
N ASP A 25 -7.77 3.25 3.15
CA ASP A 25 -8.47 2.14 3.76
C ASP A 25 -9.78 1.80 3.00
N PRO A 26 -10.48 0.70 3.36
CA PRO A 26 -11.76 0.35 2.73
C PRO A 26 -12.87 1.38 2.92
N SER A 27 -12.77 2.29 3.90
CA SER A 27 -13.72 3.39 4.10
C SER A 27 -13.44 4.61 3.23
N GLY A 28 -12.31 4.62 2.51
CA GLY A 28 -11.87 5.73 1.67
C GLY A 28 -11.05 6.78 2.42
N LYS A 29 -10.67 6.52 3.68
CA LYS A 29 -9.78 7.39 4.44
C LYS A 29 -8.34 7.14 4.02
N GLU A 30 -7.58 8.22 3.82
CA GLU A 30 -6.15 8.12 3.56
C GLU A 30 -5.42 7.64 4.82
N ILE A 31 -4.67 6.55 4.68
CA ILE A 31 -3.92 5.89 5.74
C ILE A 31 -2.43 5.80 5.45
N GLY A 32 -1.95 6.35 4.33
CA GLY A 32 -0.53 6.23 4.00
C GLY A 32 -0.14 6.77 2.62
N VAL A 33 1.14 6.59 2.29
CA VAL A 33 1.73 7.03 1.02
C VAL A 33 2.79 6.04 0.55
N VAL A 34 2.96 5.93 -0.77
CA VAL A 34 4.07 5.20 -1.40
C VAL A 34 5.30 6.10 -1.52
N GLY A 35 6.42 5.68 -0.93
CA GLY A 35 7.71 6.32 -1.08
C GLY A 35 8.61 5.63 -2.11
N GLN A 36 9.91 5.92 -2.01
CA GLN A 36 10.91 5.43 -2.95
C GLN A 36 11.01 3.89 -2.91
N GLY A 37 11.31 3.27 -4.05
CA GLY A 37 11.45 1.81 -4.15
C GLY A 37 10.14 1.04 -3.96
N SER A 38 8.99 1.70 -4.14
CA SER A 38 7.66 1.11 -3.95
C SER A 38 7.39 0.64 -2.51
N MET A 39 8.01 1.36 -1.56
CA MET A 39 7.77 1.20 -0.13
C MET A 39 6.49 1.92 0.25
N MET A 40 5.49 1.19 0.73
CA MET A 40 4.25 1.71 1.26
C MET A 40 4.42 2.01 2.76
N PHE A 41 4.17 3.25 3.16
CA PHE A 41 4.15 3.68 4.55
C PHE A 41 2.71 3.83 5.00
N ILE A 42 2.26 2.96 5.90
CA ILE A 42 0.86 2.85 6.31
C ILE A 42 0.77 3.14 7.81
N SER A 43 -0.09 4.08 8.19
CA SER A 43 -0.30 4.53 9.57
C SER A 43 -1.35 3.71 10.33
N ASP A 44 -2.15 2.92 9.62
CA ASP A 44 -3.17 2.05 10.19
C ASP A 44 -3.17 0.66 9.53
N ALA A 45 -2.38 -0.25 10.10
CA ALA A 45 -2.32 -1.66 9.70
C ALA A 45 -3.38 -2.53 10.38
N SER A 46 -4.44 -1.95 10.97
CA SER A 46 -5.59 -2.72 11.48
C SER A 46 -6.48 -3.25 10.36
N VAL A 47 -6.39 -2.64 9.17
CA VAL A 47 -7.16 -3.04 7.99
C VAL A 47 -6.49 -4.19 7.25
N GLN A 48 -7.31 -5.06 6.65
CA GLN A 48 -6.81 -6.22 5.90
C GLN A 48 -6.37 -5.85 4.48
N HIS A 49 -7.03 -4.86 3.87
CA HIS A 49 -6.77 -4.41 2.50
C HIS A 49 -6.60 -2.89 2.48
N ALA A 50 -5.74 -2.42 1.58
CA ALA A 50 -5.60 -1.00 1.29
C ALA A 50 -5.61 -0.78 -0.22
N THR A 51 -6.14 0.35 -0.64
CA THR A 51 -6.19 0.77 -2.04
C THR A 51 -5.11 1.82 -2.29
N VAL A 52 -4.22 1.55 -3.22
CA VAL A 52 -3.20 2.50 -3.67
C VAL A 52 -3.74 3.22 -4.91
N LYS A 53 -3.74 4.55 -4.92
CA LYS A 53 -4.21 5.37 -6.05
C LYS A 53 -3.15 6.38 -6.48
N TRP A 54 -3.00 6.56 -7.79
CA TRP A 54 -2.11 7.56 -8.40
C TRP A 54 -2.72 8.10 -9.69
N SER A 55 -2.08 9.10 -10.30
CA SER A 55 -2.50 9.65 -11.59
C SER A 55 -2.33 8.59 -12.69
N GLY A 56 -3.45 7.98 -13.11
CA GLY A 56 -3.47 6.97 -14.15
C GLY A 56 -3.74 5.53 -13.67
N GLY A 57 -4.04 5.30 -12.40
CA GLY A 57 -4.43 3.97 -11.95
C GLY A 57 -4.70 3.82 -10.46
N GLN A 58 -5.21 2.64 -10.11
CA GLN A 58 -5.32 2.17 -8.74
C GLN A 58 -5.13 0.66 -8.69
N CYS A 59 -4.76 0.15 -7.52
CA CYS A 59 -4.72 -1.27 -7.24
C CYS A 59 -4.91 -1.52 -5.74
N THR A 60 -5.24 -2.75 -5.37
CA THR A 60 -5.49 -3.16 -3.99
C THR A 60 -4.35 -4.06 -3.50
N VAL A 61 -3.89 -3.81 -2.27
CA VAL A 61 -2.85 -4.57 -1.58
C VAL A 61 -3.43 -5.21 -0.33
N GLU A 62 -3.14 -6.50 -0.13
CA GLU A 62 -3.44 -7.19 1.12
C GLU A 62 -2.36 -6.89 2.17
N LEU A 63 -2.77 -6.22 3.25
CA LEU A 63 -1.92 -5.85 4.39
C LEU A 63 -1.79 -6.95 5.45
N GLY A 64 -2.53 -8.05 5.32
CA GLY A 64 -2.61 -9.12 6.32
C GLY A 64 -1.25 -9.51 6.91
N LYS A 65 -1.23 -9.95 8.18
CA LYS A 65 -0.03 -10.21 9.02
C LYS A 65 1.12 -10.91 8.27
N ALA A 66 1.97 -10.17 7.56
CA ALA A 66 3.13 -10.73 6.89
C ALA A 66 4.38 -9.99 7.32
N LYS A 67 5.22 -10.72 8.05
CA LYS A 67 6.63 -10.46 8.14
C LYS A 67 7.24 -10.74 6.76
N SER A 68 7.62 -9.67 6.06
CA SER A 68 8.64 -9.68 4.99
C SER A 68 8.47 -10.67 3.82
N LYS A 69 7.42 -10.50 2.99
CA LYS A 69 7.48 -10.86 1.56
C LYS A 69 6.85 -9.74 0.76
N GLU A 70 7.54 -9.34 -0.30
CA GLU A 70 7.06 -8.39 -1.31
C GLU A 70 5.59 -8.69 -1.67
N ARG A 71 4.74 -7.67 -1.61
CA ARG A 71 3.32 -7.80 -1.91
C ARG A 71 3.04 -7.45 -3.37
N VAL A 72 1.97 -8.05 -3.90
CA VAL A 72 1.48 -7.72 -5.24
C VAL A 72 0.23 -6.87 -5.08
N CYS A 73 0.21 -5.74 -5.75
CA CYS A 73 -0.92 -4.84 -5.90
C CYS A 73 -1.71 -5.26 -7.14
N ARG A 74 -2.96 -5.67 -6.96
CA ARG A 74 -3.84 -6.23 -8.01
C ARG A 74 -5.00 -5.32 -8.33
#